data_AF-A0A428SVG8-F1
#
_entry.id   AF-A0A428SVG8-F1
#
_cell.length_a   1.000
_cell.length_b   1.000
_cell.length_c   1.000
_cell.angle_alpha   90.00
_cell.angle_beta   90.00
_cell.angle_gamma   90.00
#
_symmetry.space_group_name_H-M   'P 1'
#
loop_
_entity.id
_entity.type
_entity.pdbx_description
1 polymer ?
#
loop_
_entity_poly.entity_id
_entity_poly.type
_entity_poly.pdbx_seq_one_letter_code
_entity_poly.pdbx_strand_id
1 'polypeptide(L)'
;MIGMVSQALKTSEYAGPEQKRTEHKKTVEKIAADSIRQSDLTAQIVRHIWSPHWKFDRALLASFPRQTGLSADQLKSIIFESLRFDSMDNREEAIAKTFDCTFRWVFDRNPQVSPEGVPMWSSLPDWLEGDSGLPYWITGKPGSGKSTMMKFILHHEALDGHLQK
;
A
#
# COMPACT_ATOMS: atom_id res chain seq x y z
N MET A 1 11.67 -36.53 59.66
CA MET A 1 10.76 -35.72 58.81
C MET A 1 11.24 -34.28 58.93
N ILE A 2 12.07 -33.79 58.01
CA ILE A 2 11.67 -33.16 56.73
C ILE A 2 10.80 -31.93 57.04
N GLY A 3 11.12 -30.69 56.68
CA GLY A 3 12.19 -30.14 55.85
C GLY A 3 12.07 -28.61 55.83
N MET A 4 13.23 -27.98 55.75
CA MET A 4 13.57 -26.60 55.37
C MET A 4 12.42 -25.66 54.96
N VAL A 5 12.11 -24.69 55.82
CA VAL A 5 11.53 -23.40 55.43
C VAL A 5 12.63 -22.36 55.49
N SER A 6 13.39 -22.23 54.40
CA SER A 6 14.28 -21.09 54.17
C SER A 6 14.49 -20.96 52.66
N GLN A 7 14.32 -19.73 52.17
CA GLN A 7 14.59 -19.26 50.81
C GLN A 7 13.52 -19.55 49.74
N ALA A 8 12.57 -18.62 49.65
CA ALA A 8 11.88 -18.30 48.39
C ALA A 8 11.82 -16.77 48.22
N LEU A 9 12.97 -16.12 48.28
CA LEU A 9 13.18 -14.76 47.80
C LEU A 9 14.54 -14.76 47.09
N LYS A 10 14.54 -15.02 45.77
CA LYS A 10 15.51 -14.55 44.76
C LYS A 10 15.46 -15.44 43.52
N THR A 11 14.58 -15.11 42.59
CA THR A 11 14.80 -15.25 41.14
C THR A 11 13.99 -14.16 40.43
N SER A 12 14.19 -12.91 40.83
CA SER A 12 13.99 -11.81 39.89
C SER A 12 15.29 -11.74 39.09
N GLU A 13 15.20 -12.17 37.83
CA GLU A 13 16.29 -12.08 36.86
C GLU A 13 16.77 -10.62 36.77
N TYR A 14 17.86 -10.34 37.47
CA TYR A 14 18.65 -9.13 37.29
C TYR A 14 19.35 -9.23 35.92
N ALA A 15 18.66 -8.82 34.86
CA ALA A 15 19.33 -8.43 33.62
C ALA A 15 20.18 -7.19 33.92
N GLY A 16 21.49 -7.38 34.06
CA GLY A 16 22.44 -6.35 34.45
C GLY A 16 22.46 -5.17 33.46
N PRO A 17 22.84 -3.96 33.90
CA PRO A 17 22.88 -2.76 33.05
C PRO A 17 23.77 -2.93 31.81
N GLU A 18 24.81 -3.78 31.88
CA GLU A 18 25.64 -4.13 30.72
C GLU A 18 24.92 -5.00 29.69
N GLN A 19 24.01 -5.87 30.13
CA GLN A 19 23.22 -6.75 29.27
C GLN A 19 22.17 -5.94 28.50
N LYS A 20 21.49 -5.01 29.18
CA LYS A 20 20.60 -4.03 28.53
C LYS A 20 21.34 -3.13 27.54
N ARG A 21 22.56 -2.69 27.86
CA ARG A 21 23.38 -1.82 26.99
C ARG A 21 23.91 -2.56 25.75
N THR A 22 24.27 -3.84 25.89
CA THR A 22 24.70 -4.69 24.78
C THR A 22 23.54 -5.10 23.88
N GLU A 23 22.36 -5.40 24.44
CA GLU A 23 21.13 -5.61 23.65
C GLU A 23 20.74 -4.35 22.88
N HIS A 24 20.70 -3.18 23.54
CA HIS A 24 20.36 -1.93 22.88
C HIS A 24 21.35 -1.57 21.75
N LYS A 25 22.65 -1.81 21.96
CA LYS A 25 23.68 -1.60 20.93
C LYS A 25 23.48 -2.54 19.72
N LYS A 26 23.16 -3.82 19.97
CA LYS A 26 22.82 -4.78 18.91
C LYS A 26 21.57 -4.37 18.12
N THR A 27 20.55 -3.83 18.81
CA THR A 27 19.33 -3.33 18.17
C THR A 27 19.61 -2.13 17.27
N VAL A 28 20.40 -1.16 17.75
CA VAL A 28 20.75 0.04 16.97
C VAL A 28 21.63 -0.30 15.77
N GLU A 29 22.61 -1.20 15.92
CA GLU A 29 23.45 -1.67 14.80
C GLU A 29 22.62 -2.40 13.75
N LYS A 30 21.65 -3.22 14.17
CA LYS A 30 20.72 -3.88 13.26
C LYS A 30 19.85 -2.88 12.50
N ILE A 31 19.26 -1.90 13.20
CA ILE A 31 18.45 -0.84 12.58
C ILE A 31 19.27 -0.04 11.58
N ALA A 32 20.49 0.36 11.93
CA ALA A 32 21.37 1.12 11.05
C ALA A 32 21.77 0.30 9.80
N ALA A 33 22.09 -0.99 9.98
CA ALA A 33 22.40 -1.88 8.86
C ALA A 33 21.19 -2.11 7.94
N ASP A 34 20.00 -2.26 8.51
CA ASP A 34 18.74 -2.41 7.77
C ASP A 34 18.41 -1.12 6.99
N SER A 35 18.59 0.06 7.60
CA SER A 35 18.42 1.36 6.91
C SER A 35 19.44 1.58 5.78
N ILE A 36 20.71 1.21 5.98
CA ILE A 36 21.74 1.31 4.92
C ILE A 36 21.41 0.36 3.76
N ARG A 37 20.98 -0.87 4.07
CA ARG A 37 20.56 -1.85 3.05
C ARG A 37 19.33 -1.39 2.29
N GLN A 38 18.33 -0.83 2.97
CA GLN A 38 17.17 -0.23 2.34
C GLN A 38 17.58 0.92 1.42
N SER A 39 18.48 1.81 1.87
CA SER A 39 18.98 2.93 1.06
C SER A 39 19.67 2.47 -0.24
N ASP A 40 20.50 1.44 -0.16
CA ASP A 40 21.19 0.91 -1.35
C ASP A 40 20.21 0.23 -2.33
N LEU A 41 19.23 -0.53 -1.81
CA LEU A 41 18.19 -1.14 -2.63
C LEU A 41 17.30 -0.08 -3.31
N THR A 42 16.86 0.95 -2.59
CA THR A 42 16.10 2.06 -3.16
C THR A 42 16.88 2.73 -4.28
N ALA A 43 18.19 2.96 -4.10
CA ALA A 43 19.04 3.52 -5.14
C ALA A 43 19.14 2.60 -6.37
N GLN A 44 19.21 1.27 -6.17
CA GLN A 44 19.20 0.30 -7.28
C GLN A 44 17.87 0.30 -8.04
N ILE A 45 16.74 0.36 -7.33
CA ILE A 45 15.39 0.46 -7.92
C ILE A 45 15.27 1.73 -8.75
N VAL A 46 15.63 2.89 -8.18
CA VAL A 46 15.56 4.18 -8.88
C VAL A 46 16.44 4.18 -10.13
N ARG A 47 17.68 3.71 -10.05
CA ARG A 47 18.59 3.64 -11.22
C ARG A 47 18.01 2.81 -12.36
N HIS A 48 17.28 1.74 -12.04
CA HIS A 48 16.68 0.90 -13.06
C HIS A 48 15.40 1.47 -13.65
N ILE A 49 14.49 1.97 -12.81
CA ILE A 49 13.25 2.61 -13.28
C ILE A 49 13.58 3.87 -14.11
N TRP A 50 14.62 4.61 -13.73
CA TRP A 50 15.05 5.82 -14.43
C TRP A 50 16.04 5.57 -15.56
N SER A 51 16.24 4.30 -15.94
CA SER A 51 17.13 3.95 -17.05
C SER A 51 16.54 4.45 -18.39
N PRO A 52 17.34 4.99 -19.31
CA PRO A 52 16.86 5.45 -20.63
C PRO A 52 16.18 4.36 -21.47
N HIS A 53 16.46 3.09 -21.16
CA HIS A 53 15.88 1.92 -21.82
C HIS A 53 14.88 1.18 -20.93
N TRP A 54 14.41 1.81 -19.85
CA TRP A 54 13.40 1.23 -18.99
C TRP A 54 12.13 0.93 -19.81
N LYS A 55 11.60 -0.27 -19.62
CA LYS A 55 10.31 -0.69 -20.14
C LYS A 55 9.52 -1.27 -18.98
N PHE A 56 8.21 -1.01 -19.00
CA PHE A 56 7.31 -1.68 -18.08
C PHE A 56 7.35 -3.19 -18.32
N ASP A 57 7.78 -3.93 -17.31
CA ASP A 57 7.79 -5.40 -17.29
C ASP A 57 6.85 -5.86 -16.16
N ARG A 58 5.79 -6.62 -16.51
CA ARG A 58 4.89 -7.19 -15.50
C ARG A 58 5.61 -8.21 -14.62
N ALA A 59 6.72 -8.80 -15.10
CA ALA A 59 7.58 -9.69 -14.34
C ALA A 59 8.71 -8.95 -13.61
N LEU A 60 8.68 -7.61 -13.53
CA LEU A 60 9.73 -6.82 -12.87
C LEU A 60 10.02 -7.34 -11.46
N LEU A 61 9.01 -7.53 -10.61
CA LEU A 61 9.23 -8.02 -9.24
C LEU A 61 9.79 -9.45 -9.17
N ALA A 62 9.66 -10.24 -10.24
CA ALA A 62 10.26 -11.58 -10.35
C ALA A 62 11.68 -11.55 -10.94
N SER A 63 12.02 -10.50 -11.70
CA SER A 63 13.31 -10.34 -12.38
C SER A 63 14.28 -9.38 -11.64
N PHE A 64 13.80 -8.63 -10.65
CA PHE A 64 14.53 -7.59 -9.90
C PHE A 64 14.94 -8.02 -8.49
N PRO A 65 16.15 -7.65 -8.01
CA PRO A 65 17.47 -8.01 -8.50
C PRO A 65 17.87 -9.42 -8.02
N ARG A 66 18.54 -10.20 -8.90
CA ARG A 66 18.99 -11.59 -8.63
C ARG A 66 19.92 -11.76 -7.41
N GLN A 67 20.37 -10.68 -6.80
CA GLN A 67 21.43 -10.64 -5.77
C GLN A 67 20.96 -10.05 -4.43
N THR A 68 19.68 -9.75 -4.25
CA THR A 68 19.18 -9.14 -2.99
C THR A 68 18.76 -10.14 -1.92
N GLY A 69 18.42 -11.38 -2.31
CA GLY A 69 17.87 -12.38 -1.39
C GLY A 69 16.49 -12.04 -0.83
N LEU A 70 15.81 -11.02 -1.36
CA LEU A 70 14.48 -10.59 -0.92
C LEU A 70 13.38 -11.31 -1.70
N SER A 71 12.24 -11.57 -1.05
CA SER A 71 11.03 -12.03 -1.73
C SER A 71 10.34 -10.88 -2.47
N ALA A 72 9.48 -11.21 -3.44
CA ALA A 72 8.68 -10.23 -4.16
C ALA A 72 7.80 -9.38 -3.22
N ASP A 73 7.25 -9.98 -2.15
CA ASP A 73 6.43 -9.27 -1.16
C ASP A 73 7.25 -8.31 -0.30
N GLN A 74 8.49 -8.70 0.06
CA GLN A 74 9.41 -7.81 0.77
C GLN A 74 9.79 -6.63 -0.10
N LEU A 75 10.11 -6.88 -1.38
CA LEU A 75 10.42 -5.81 -2.34
C LEU A 75 9.23 -4.88 -2.55
N LYS A 76 8.02 -5.44 -2.71
CA LYS A 76 6.77 -4.69 -2.82
C LYS A 76 6.55 -3.79 -1.60
N SER A 77 6.78 -4.31 -0.40
CA SER A 77 6.64 -3.54 0.85
C SER A 77 7.65 -2.40 0.92
N ILE A 78 8.92 -2.65 0.60
CA ILE A 78 9.96 -1.61 0.57
C ILE A 78 9.63 -0.52 -0.45
N ILE A 79 9.15 -0.88 -1.63
CA ILE A 79 8.73 0.09 -2.65
C ILE A 79 7.57 0.95 -2.10
N PHE A 80 6.54 0.34 -1.53
CA PHE A 80 5.42 1.10 -0.97
C PHE A 80 5.83 2.01 0.19
N GLU A 81 6.69 1.54 1.10
CA GLU A 81 7.25 2.35 2.17
C GLU A 81 8.07 3.53 1.63
N SER A 82 8.84 3.33 0.55
CA SER A 82 9.62 4.42 -0.06
C SER A 82 8.75 5.48 -0.76
N LEU A 83 7.53 5.12 -1.16
CA LEU A 83 6.58 6.03 -1.79
C LEU A 83 5.71 6.78 -0.77
N ARG A 84 5.66 6.31 0.48
CA ARG A 84 4.90 6.92 1.59
C ARG A 84 5.54 8.24 2.03
N PHE A 85 4.70 9.23 2.31
CA PHE A 85 5.09 10.50 2.93
C PHE A 85 3.97 10.96 3.88
N ASP A 86 4.32 11.74 4.90
CA ASP A 86 3.43 12.05 6.03
C ASP A 86 2.09 12.67 5.64
N SER A 87 2.06 13.49 4.59
CA SER A 87 0.85 14.18 4.13
C SER A 87 0.07 13.45 3.04
N MET A 88 0.40 12.18 2.75
CA MET A 88 -0.22 11.41 1.66
C MET A 88 -1.74 11.28 1.87
N ASP A 89 -2.15 11.05 3.11
CA ASP A 89 -3.55 10.78 3.47
C ASP A 89 -4.37 12.08 3.67
N ASN A 90 -3.71 13.22 3.93
CA ASN A 90 -4.35 14.51 4.25
C ASN A 90 -5.41 14.94 3.22
N ARG A 91 -5.13 14.75 1.93
CA ARG A 91 -6.05 15.17 0.86
C ARG A 91 -7.34 14.36 0.90
N GLU A 92 -7.22 13.06 1.16
CA GLU A 92 -8.38 12.18 1.23
C GLU A 92 -9.18 12.43 2.52
N GLU A 93 -8.50 12.62 3.64
CA GLU A 93 -9.13 12.94 4.93
C GLU A 93 -9.94 14.25 4.87
N ALA A 94 -9.43 15.26 4.14
CA ALA A 94 -10.14 16.52 3.93
C ALA A 94 -11.43 16.39 3.08
N ILE A 95 -11.62 15.29 2.35
CA ILE A 95 -12.84 15.04 1.57
C ILE A 95 -13.94 14.57 2.52
N ALA A 96 -15.03 15.33 2.58
CA ALA A 96 -16.22 14.97 3.37
C ALA A 96 -16.74 13.56 3.00
N LYS A 97 -17.18 12.82 4.02
CA LYS A 97 -17.80 11.50 3.81
C LYS A 97 -19.08 11.67 2.99
N THR A 98 -19.20 10.87 1.93
CA THR A 98 -20.37 10.84 1.07
C THR A 98 -21.54 10.13 1.71
N PHE A 99 -22.76 10.45 1.26
CA PHE A 99 -23.86 9.52 1.37
C PHE A 99 -23.64 8.38 0.36
N ASP A 100 -23.59 7.15 0.86
CA ASP A 100 -23.25 5.97 0.06
C ASP A 100 -24.18 5.76 -1.14
N CYS A 101 -25.40 6.33 -1.12
CA CYS A 101 -26.36 6.21 -2.21
C CYS A 101 -26.04 7.07 -3.44
N THR A 102 -25.29 8.19 -3.31
CA THR A 102 -25.15 9.19 -4.38
C THR A 102 -24.30 8.71 -5.56
N PHE A 103 -23.39 7.77 -5.32
CA PHE A 103 -22.44 7.30 -6.33
C PHE A 103 -22.57 5.81 -6.66
N ARG A 104 -23.57 5.09 -6.12
CA ARG A 104 -23.77 3.65 -6.39
C ARG A 104 -23.89 3.32 -7.87
N TRP A 105 -24.48 4.23 -8.65
CA TRP A 105 -24.65 4.10 -10.09
C TRP A 105 -23.32 3.86 -10.83
N VAL A 106 -22.17 4.25 -10.26
CA VAL A 106 -20.86 4.05 -10.90
C VAL A 106 -20.50 2.57 -11.04
N PHE A 107 -21.00 1.70 -10.14
CA PHE A 107 -20.83 0.25 -10.21
C PHE A 107 -21.96 -0.45 -10.98
N ASP A 108 -22.93 0.29 -11.54
CA ASP A 108 -23.95 -0.28 -12.39
C ASP A 108 -23.37 -0.58 -13.79
N ARG A 109 -23.55 -1.82 -14.26
CA ARG A 109 -23.14 -2.25 -15.60
C ARG A 109 -24.07 -1.76 -16.70
N ASN A 110 -25.25 -1.26 -16.35
CA ASN A 110 -26.27 -0.81 -17.28
C ASN A 110 -26.48 0.70 -17.15
N PRO A 111 -25.65 1.54 -17.79
CA PRO A 111 -25.82 2.98 -17.78
C PRO A 111 -27.20 3.39 -18.28
N GLN A 112 -27.76 4.43 -17.66
CA GLN A 112 -28.93 5.09 -18.21
C GLN A 112 -28.60 5.63 -19.60
N VAL A 113 -29.57 5.56 -20.51
CA VAL A 113 -29.42 6.01 -21.89
C VAL A 113 -29.98 7.42 -22.00
N SER A 114 -29.21 8.32 -22.62
CA SER A 114 -29.64 9.69 -22.89
C SER A 114 -30.77 9.72 -23.92
N PRO A 115 -31.51 10.83 -24.06
CA PRO A 115 -32.53 10.98 -25.10
C PRO A 115 -32.01 10.73 -26.53
N GLU A 116 -30.71 10.89 -26.74
CA GLU A 116 -30.00 10.66 -28.01
C GLU A 116 -29.59 9.20 -28.22
N GLY A 117 -29.95 8.29 -27.31
CA GLY A 117 -29.65 6.85 -27.43
C GLY A 117 -28.24 6.46 -27.01
N VAL A 118 -27.52 7.35 -26.30
CA VAL A 118 -26.13 7.12 -25.89
C VAL A 118 -26.06 6.82 -24.38
N PRO A 119 -25.28 5.81 -23.94
CA PRO A 119 -25.03 5.59 -22.51
C PRO A 119 -24.49 6.85 -21.83
N MET A 120 -25.09 7.24 -20.70
CA MET A 120 -24.69 8.43 -19.94
C MET A 120 -23.30 8.31 -19.31
N TRP A 121 -22.83 7.08 -19.06
CA TRP A 121 -21.47 6.80 -18.61
C TRP A 121 -20.99 5.45 -19.17
N SER A 122 -19.68 5.22 -19.13
CA SER A 122 -19.09 3.91 -19.44
C SER A 122 -19.12 3.02 -18.20
N SER A 123 -19.34 1.72 -18.34
CA SER A 123 -19.36 0.77 -17.22
C SER A 123 -17.99 0.71 -16.55
N LEU A 124 -17.89 1.20 -15.31
CA LEU A 124 -16.67 1.09 -14.51
C LEU A 124 -16.31 -0.38 -14.22
N PRO A 125 -17.24 -1.28 -13.85
CA PRO A 125 -16.94 -2.70 -13.66
C PRO A 125 -16.33 -3.36 -14.89
N ASP A 126 -16.89 -3.11 -16.08
CA ASP A 126 -16.36 -3.71 -17.33
C ASP A 126 -14.99 -3.14 -17.67
N TRP A 127 -14.74 -1.87 -17.34
CA TRP A 127 -13.42 -1.28 -17.47
C TRP A 127 -12.40 -1.86 -16.48
N LEU A 128 -12.77 -2.06 -15.21
CA LEU A 128 -11.90 -2.62 -14.18
C LEU A 128 -11.52 -4.07 -14.49
N GLU A 129 -12.46 -4.86 -15.01
CA GLU A 129 -12.25 -6.27 -15.36
C GLU A 129 -11.62 -6.46 -16.74
N GLY A 130 -11.61 -5.42 -17.57
CA GLY A 130 -11.11 -5.47 -18.94
C GLY A 130 -9.63 -5.13 -19.05
N ASP A 131 -8.90 -5.81 -19.92
CA ASP A 131 -7.47 -5.53 -20.17
C ASP A 131 -7.29 -4.47 -21.29
N SER A 132 -8.20 -3.48 -21.36
CA SER A 132 -8.29 -2.55 -22.49
C SER A 132 -7.05 -1.66 -22.65
N GLY A 133 -6.25 -1.51 -21.59
CA GLY A 133 -5.10 -0.59 -21.54
C GLY A 133 -5.48 0.89 -21.69
N LEU A 134 -6.78 1.20 -21.81
CA LEU A 134 -7.30 2.56 -22.00
C LEU A 134 -7.63 3.19 -20.63
N PRO A 135 -7.39 4.49 -20.42
CA PRO A 135 -7.80 5.17 -19.20
C PRO A 135 -9.33 5.32 -19.08
N TYR A 136 -9.85 5.18 -17.86
CA TYR A 136 -11.22 5.59 -17.53
C TYR A 136 -11.26 7.03 -17.05
N TRP A 137 -12.04 7.87 -17.74
CA TRP A 137 -12.07 9.31 -17.48
C TRP A 137 -13.21 9.71 -16.56
N ILE A 138 -12.87 10.17 -15.34
CA ILE A 138 -13.82 10.84 -14.45
C ILE A 138 -13.78 12.35 -14.72
N THR A 139 -14.85 12.87 -15.34
CA THR A 139 -14.94 14.29 -15.72
C THR A 139 -16.10 15.01 -15.04
N GLY A 140 -16.05 16.34 -14.99
CA GLY A 140 -17.11 17.14 -14.36
C GLY A 140 -16.66 18.56 -13.98
N LYS A 141 -17.62 19.46 -13.81
CA LYS A 141 -17.40 20.86 -13.45
C LYS A 141 -16.61 21.00 -12.12
N PRO A 142 -15.91 22.13 -11.88
CA PRO A 142 -15.36 22.42 -10.55
C PRO A 142 -16.43 22.30 -9.46
N GLY A 143 -16.10 21.71 -8.31
CA GLY A 143 -17.06 21.50 -7.23
C GLY A 143 -18.09 20.38 -7.44
N SER A 144 -18.08 19.67 -8.57
CA SER A 144 -19.07 18.61 -8.87
C SER A 144 -18.90 17.31 -8.07
N GLY A 145 -18.01 17.26 -7.08
CA GLY A 145 -17.80 16.06 -6.26
C GLY A 145 -16.93 14.96 -6.86
N LYS A 146 -16.03 15.25 -7.83
CA LYS A 146 -15.15 14.21 -8.44
C LYS A 146 -14.25 13.49 -7.42
N SER A 147 -13.55 14.23 -6.57
CA SER A 147 -12.69 13.64 -5.54
C SER A 147 -13.53 12.86 -4.50
N THR A 148 -14.72 13.36 -4.23
CA THR A 148 -15.73 12.74 -3.37
C THR A 148 -16.21 11.40 -3.95
N MET A 149 -16.46 11.32 -5.26
CA MET A 149 -16.76 10.07 -5.96
C MET A 149 -15.57 9.11 -5.98
N MET A 150 -14.34 9.62 -6.17
CA MET A 150 -13.14 8.79 -6.12
C MET A 150 -12.95 8.14 -4.75
N LYS A 151 -13.14 8.91 -3.67
CA LYS A 151 -13.14 8.39 -2.30
C LYS A 151 -14.22 7.32 -2.11
N PHE A 152 -15.43 7.54 -2.62
CA PHE A 152 -16.48 6.53 -2.60
C PHE A 152 -16.04 5.23 -3.29
N ILE A 153 -15.48 5.30 -4.50
CA ILE A 153 -15.01 4.12 -5.26
C ILE A 153 -13.96 3.35 -4.47
N LEU A 154 -12.94 4.04 -3.94
CA LEU A 154 -11.81 3.43 -3.21
C LEU A 154 -12.22 2.67 -1.94
N HIS A 155 -13.31 3.09 -1.29
CA HIS A 155 -13.83 2.47 -0.06
C HIS A 155 -15.04 1.57 -0.31
N HIS A 156 -15.44 1.35 -1.56
CA HIS A 156 -16.62 0.56 -1.89
C HIS A 156 -16.29 -0.94 -1.89
N GLU A 157 -17.11 -1.74 -1.19
CA GLU A 157 -16.89 -3.20 -1.04
C GLU A 157 -16.80 -3.95 -2.37
N ALA A 158 -17.48 -3.47 -3.42
CA ALA A 158 -17.47 -4.11 -4.73
C ALA A 158 -16.13 -3.94 -5.48
N LEU A 159 -15.31 -2.94 -5.14
CA LEU A 159 -14.10 -2.61 -5.89
C LEU A 159 -13.12 -3.79 -5.95
N ASP A 160 -12.86 -4.43 -4.82
CA ASP A 160 -11.91 -5.55 -4.74
C ASP A 160 -12.35 -6.74 -5.61
N GLY A 161 -13.66 -7.00 -5.68
CA GLY A 161 -14.21 -8.07 -6.52
C GLY A 161 -13.98 -7.88 -8.02
N HIS A 162 -13.79 -6.64 -8.46
CA HIS A 162 -13.48 -6.31 -9.85
C HIS A 162 -11.97 -6.29 -10.16
N LEU A 163 -11.11 -6.16 -9.15
CA LEU A 163 -9.65 -6.09 -9.29
C LEU A 163 -8.95 -7.46 -9.18
N GLN A 164 -9.61 -8.48 -8.62
CA GLN A 164 -9.01 -9.80 -8.35
C GLN A 164 -9.07 -10.80 -9.54
N LYS A 165 -9.23 -10.32 -10.78
CA LYS A 165 -9.30 -11.18 -11.98
C LYS A 165 -8.00 -11.22 -12.77
#